data_AF-A0A4P5S5P3-F1
#
_entry.id   AF-A0A4P5S5P3-F1
#
_cell.length_a   1.000
_cell.length_b   1.000
_cell.length_c   1.000
_cell.angle_alpha   90.00
_cell.angle_beta   90.00
_cell.angle_gamma   90.00
#
_symmetry.space_group_name_H-M   'P 1'
#
loop_
_entity.id
_entity.type
_entity.pdbx_description
1 polymer ?
#
loop_
_entity_poly.entity_id
_entity_poly.type
_entity_poly.pdbx_seq_one_letter_code
_entity_poly.pdbx_strand_id
1 'polypeptide(L)'
;MASVTPIAPPRSANPTLRFLLYAAALTGGWAALLCLLVYGIGRALGVPFEVQSVVGGSQIVVPWLLVLIAPLLAAVVGALLSALMLGRRNARRVVYWGGTLLALISLGSPLMQPGDVIWSTRIWLVILHVITWFLVVPQLARIVGDSEPGASVERDT
;
A
#
# COMPACT_ATOMS: atom_id res chain seq x y z
N MET A 1 -1.78 -21.20 23.76
CA MET A 1 -2.45 -20.89 22.48
C MET A 1 -1.39 -20.78 21.41
N ALA A 2 -1.38 -21.70 20.43
CA ALA A 2 -0.38 -21.78 19.38
C ALA A 2 -0.63 -20.70 18.31
N SER A 3 0.44 -20.05 17.85
CA SER A 3 0.43 -19.04 16.79
C SER A 3 -0.07 -19.65 15.47
N VAL A 4 -1.15 -19.10 14.92
CA VAL A 4 -1.82 -19.56 13.68
C VAL A 4 -1.27 -18.85 12.43
N THR A 5 -0.15 -18.13 12.52
CA THR A 5 0.48 -17.49 11.34
C THR A 5 1.80 -18.17 10.94
N PRO A 6 2.09 -18.33 9.63
CA PRO A 6 3.30 -19.00 9.13
C PRO A 6 4.63 -18.31 9.46
N ILE A 7 4.58 -17.09 9.99
CA ILE A 7 5.76 -16.30 10.31
C ILE A 7 5.98 -16.37 11.81
N ALA A 8 7.10 -16.97 12.21
CA ALA A 8 7.52 -17.00 13.61
C ALA A 8 7.70 -15.56 14.12
N PRO A 9 7.23 -15.22 15.33
CA PRO A 9 7.49 -13.91 15.91
C PRO A 9 9.00 -13.66 15.98
N PRO A 10 9.49 -12.45 15.63
CA PRO A 10 10.91 -12.13 15.60
C PRO A 10 11.60 -12.47 16.93
N ARG A 11 12.81 -13.06 16.86
CA ARG A 11 13.61 -13.50 18.03
C ARG A 11 14.50 -12.41 18.66
N SER A 12 14.45 -11.16 18.21
CA SER A 12 15.17 -10.05 18.86
C SER A 12 14.52 -8.68 18.67
N ALA A 13 14.79 -7.81 19.64
CA ALA A 13 14.17 -6.54 19.96
C ALA A 13 14.27 -5.47 18.84
N ASN A 14 13.16 -4.77 18.63
CA ASN A 14 13.00 -3.58 17.79
C ASN A 14 13.12 -3.80 16.25
N PRO A 15 12.01 -3.64 15.50
CA PRO A 15 12.02 -3.58 14.04
C PRO A 15 13.05 -2.57 13.51
N THR A 16 13.85 -3.01 12.54
CA THR A 16 14.82 -2.16 11.84
C THR A 16 14.32 -1.74 10.47
N LEU A 17 14.95 -0.72 9.88
CA LEU A 17 14.63 -0.27 8.51
C LEU A 17 14.69 -1.42 7.49
N ARG A 18 15.62 -2.36 7.64
CA ARG A 18 15.74 -3.51 6.73
C ARG A 18 14.49 -4.41 6.76
N PHE A 19 13.92 -4.64 7.94
CA PHE A 19 12.68 -5.41 8.08
C PHE A 19 11.49 -4.67 7.46
N LEU A 20 11.40 -3.35 7.64
CA LEU A 20 10.37 -2.53 7.00
C LEU A 20 10.46 -2.57 5.48
N LEU A 21 11.66 -2.41 4.91
CA LEU A 21 11.87 -2.46 3.46
C LEU A 21 11.57 -3.83 2.88
N TYR A 22 11.97 -4.91 3.58
CA TYR A 22 11.63 -6.26 3.17
C TYR A 22 10.11 -6.49 3.17
N ALA A 23 9.43 -6.10 4.25
CA ALA A 23 7.98 -6.21 4.34
C ALA A 23 7.26 -5.36 3.29
N ALA A 24 7.77 -4.17 2.99
CA ALA A 24 7.26 -3.30 1.94
C ALA A 24 7.43 -3.90 0.55
N ALA A 25 8.59 -4.49 0.25
CA ALA A 25 8.81 -5.18 -1.02
C ALA A 25 7.86 -6.38 -1.17
N LEU A 26 7.66 -7.17 -0.11
CA LEU A 26 6.77 -8.32 -0.13
C LEU A 26 5.29 -7.90 -0.28
N THR A 27 4.81 -7.01 0.59
CA THR A 27 3.40 -6.55 0.57
C THR A 27 3.09 -5.70 -0.66
N GLY A 28 4.00 -4.81 -1.05
CA GLY A 28 3.92 -4.04 -2.29
C GLY A 28 3.98 -4.92 -3.54
N GLY A 29 4.79 -5.98 -3.53
CA GLY A 29 4.83 -6.98 -4.60
C GLY A 29 3.50 -7.74 -4.74
N TRP A 30 2.91 -8.21 -3.64
CA TRP A 30 1.59 -8.83 -3.66
C TRP A 30 0.48 -7.85 -4.10
N ALA A 31 0.53 -6.61 -3.64
CA ALA A 31 -0.40 -5.57 -4.07
C ALA A 31 -0.25 -5.29 -5.57
N ALA A 32 0.97 -5.19 -6.09
CA ALA A 32 1.24 -4.99 -7.52
C ALA A 32 0.67 -6.12 -8.38
N LEU A 33 0.90 -7.38 -7.98
CA LEU A 33 0.37 -8.54 -8.69
C LEU A 33 -1.15 -8.61 -8.66
N LEU A 34 -1.76 -8.35 -7.50
CA LEU A 34 -3.21 -8.35 -7.36
C LEU A 34 -3.85 -7.19 -8.15
N CYS A 35 -3.25 -6.01 -8.12
CA CYS A 35 -3.67 -4.88 -8.93
C CYS A 35 -3.57 -5.19 -10.43
N LEU A 36 -2.49 -5.83 -10.87
CA LEU A 36 -2.32 -6.23 -12.26
C LEU A 36 -3.36 -7.26 -12.69
N LEU A 37 -3.67 -8.24 -11.83
CA LEU A 37 -4.73 -9.22 -12.07
C LEU A 37 -6.10 -8.52 -12.22
N VAL A 38 -6.45 -7.63 -11.29
CA VAL A 38 -7.70 -6.87 -11.30
C VAL A 38 -7.80 -5.95 -12.52
N TYR A 39 -6.71 -5.30 -12.90
CA TYR A 39 -6.60 -4.53 -14.14
C TYR A 39 -6.85 -5.41 -15.38
N GLY A 40 -6.21 -6.58 -15.43
CA GLY A 40 -6.41 -7.56 -16.50
C GLY A 40 -7.86 -8.03 -16.61
N ILE A 41 -8.53 -8.30 -15.47
CA ILE A 41 -9.95 -8.65 -15.43
C ILE A 41 -10.80 -7.50 -15.98
N GLY A 42 -10.58 -6.26 -15.51
CA GLY A 42 -11.30 -5.10 -16.03
C GLY A 42 -11.13 -4.94 -17.54
N ARG A 43 -9.91 -5.13 -18.05
CA ARG A 43 -9.61 -5.07 -19.49
C ARG A 43 -10.34 -6.18 -20.27
N ALA A 44 -10.35 -7.41 -19.74
CA ALA A 44 -11.07 -8.54 -20.32
C ALA A 44 -12.60 -8.32 -20.35
N LEU A 45 -13.13 -7.55 -19.39
CA LEU A 45 -14.52 -7.12 -19.33
C LEU A 45 -14.81 -5.88 -20.20
N GLY A 46 -13.85 -5.42 -21.01
CA GLY A 46 -14.04 -4.29 -21.94
C GLY A 46 -13.86 -2.90 -21.33
N VAL A 47 -13.32 -2.78 -20.11
CA VAL A 47 -13.03 -1.48 -19.50
C VAL A 47 -11.81 -0.85 -20.20
N PRO A 48 -11.91 0.38 -20.73
CA PRO A 48 -10.84 1.00 -21.50
C PRO A 48 -9.66 1.43 -20.64
N PHE A 49 -9.87 1.75 -19.36
CA PHE A 49 -8.85 2.33 -18.47
C PHE A 49 -8.20 3.60 -19.03
N GLU A 50 -8.99 4.42 -19.71
CA GLU A 50 -8.58 5.74 -20.19
C GLU A 50 -8.80 6.77 -19.08
N VAL A 51 -7.77 7.58 -18.83
CA VAL A 51 -7.78 8.69 -17.88
C VAL A 51 -7.34 9.96 -18.58
N GLN A 52 -7.83 11.11 -18.15
CA GLN A 52 -7.34 12.38 -18.68
C GLN A 52 -5.93 12.63 -18.15
N SER A 53 -4.99 12.83 -19.07
CA SER A 53 -3.63 13.24 -18.73
C SER A 53 -3.64 14.65 -18.16
N VAL A 54 -2.99 14.83 -17.00
CA VAL A 54 -2.70 16.16 -16.44
C VAL A 54 -1.82 16.97 -17.38
N VAL A 55 -0.96 16.30 -18.15
CA VAL A 55 -0.06 16.91 -19.13
C VAL A 55 -0.67 16.73 -20.52
N GLY A 56 -1.32 17.76 -21.03
CA GLY A 56 -1.83 17.81 -22.41
C GLY A 56 -3.32 17.52 -22.59
N GLY A 57 -4.06 17.17 -21.52
CA GLY A 57 -5.53 17.07 -21.54
C GLY A 57 -6.12 15.94 -22.40
N SER A 58 -5.28 15.16 -23.09
CA SER A 58 -5.69 14.00 -23.87
C SER A 58 -6.01 12.81 -22.96
N GLN A 59 -6.93 11.96 -23.41
CA GLN A 59 -7.18 10.69 -22.75
C GLN A 59 -6.06 9.70 -23.09
N ILE A 60 -5.48 9.11 -22.05
CA ILE A 60 -4.41 8.12 -22.14
C ILE A 60 -4.83 6.83 -21.45
N VAL A 61 -4.50 5.69 -22.05
CA VAL A 61 -4.72 4.39 -21.41
C VAL A 61 -3.70 4.22 -20.28
N VAL A 62 -4.16 3.85 -19.09
CA VAL A 62 -3.29 3.55 -17.96
C VAL A 62 -2.41 2.34 -18.32
N PRO A 63 -1.08 2.49 -18.39
CA PRO A 63 -0.22 1.39 -18.80
C PRO A 63 -0.15 0.33 -17.69
N TRP A 64 -0.18 -0.95 -18.07
CA TRP A 64 -0.12 -2.08 -17.13
C TRP A 64 1.14 -2.03 -16.25
N LEU A 65 2.25 -1.50 -16.78
CA LEU A 65 3.50 -1.34 -16.03
C LEU A 65 3.35 -0.33 -14.89
N LEU A 66 2.57 0.73 -15.07
CA LEU A 66 2.27 1.69 -14.00
C LEU A 66 1.41 1.02 -12.91
N VAL A 67 0.46 0.16 -13.28
CA VAL A 67 -0.36 -0.62 -12.34
C VAL A 67 0.51 -1.55 -11.49
N LEU A 68 1.59 -2.09 -12.04
CA LEU A 68 2.56 -2.90 -11.31
C LEU A 68 3.47 -2.05 -10.42
N ILE A 69 4.03 -0.97 -10.94
CA ILE A 69 5.06 -0.18 -10.25
C ILE A 69 4.45 0.69 -9.14
N ALA A 70 3.25 1.25 -9.33
CA ALA A 70 2.68 2.21 -8.40
C ALA A 70 2.45 1.64 -6.98
N PRO A 71 1.85 0.44 -6.80
CA PRO A 71 1.72 -0.16 -5.46
C PRO A 71 3.05 -0.47 -4.80
N LEU A 72 4.04 -0.91 -5.59
CA LEU A 72 5.39 -1.21 -5.10
C LEU A 72 6.10 0.07 -4.61
N LEU A 73 6.06 1.14 -5.41
CA LEU A 73 6.61 2.44 -5.02
C LEU A 73 5.89 3.01 -3.79
N ALA A 74 4.56 2.93 -3.76
CA ALA A 74 3.77 3.37 -2.61
C ALA A 74 4.17 2.63 -1.33
N ALA A 75 4.39 1.30 -1.41
CA ALA A 75 4.86 0.51 -0.28
C ALA A 75 6.26 0.92 0.19
N VAL A 76 7.21 1.08 -0.73
CA VAL A 76 8.59 1.47 -0.40
C VAL A 76 8.62 2.87 0.22
N VAL A 77 7.96 3.85 -0.40
CA VAL A 77 7.86 5.22 0.15
C VAL A 77 7.16 5.20 1.51
N GLY A 78 6.07 4.46 1.63
CA GLY A 78 5.36 4.28 2.90
C GLY A 78 6.26 3.70 3.99
N ALA A 79 7.11 2.73 3.65
CA ALA A 79 8.05 2.13 4.59
C ALA A 79 9.14 3.11 5.05
N LEU A 80 9.70 3.89 4.11
CA LEU A 80 10.69 4.92 4.41
C LEU A 80 10.12 6.01 5.33
N LEU A 81 8.88 6.46 5.07
CA LEU A 81 8.19 7.42 5.93
C LEU A 81 7.88 6.82 7.30
N SER A 82 7.42 5.56 7.33
CA SER A 82 7.10 4.84 8.56
C SER A 82 8.33 4.57 9.44
N ALA A 83 9.52 4.45 8.84
CA ALA A 83 10.77 4.26 9.56
C ALA A 83 11.09 5.44 10.50
N LEU A 84 10.59 6.65 10.21
CA LEU A 84 10.71 7.83 11.09
C LEU A 84 9.96 7.66 12.42
N MET A 85 9.07 6.68 12.51
CA MET A 85 8.25 6.39 13.69
C MET A 85 8.76 5.21 14.52
N LEU A 86 9.84 4.55 14.11
CA LEU A 86 10.45 3.46 14.87
C LEU A 86 10.84 3.92 16.29
N GLY A 87 10.49 3.15 17.31
CA GLY A 87 10.81 3.43 18.71
C GLY A 87 9.97 4.52 19.37
N ARG A 88 9.01 5.13 18.66
CA ARG A 88 8.16 6.20 19.19
C ARG A 88 6.88 5.65 19.82
N ARG A 89 6.32 6.37 20.80
CA ARG A 89 4.99 6.01 21.38
C ARG A 89 3.89 6.25 20.36
N ASN A 90 2.88 5.36 20.32
CA ASN A 90 1.74 5.42 19.39
C ASN A 90 2.13 5.32 17.90
N ALA A 91 3.33 4.83 17.59
CA ALA A 91 3.83 4.76 16.22
C ALA A 91 2.90 3.97 15.28
N ARG A 92 2.28 2.88 15.75
CA ARG A 92 1.27 2.12 15.01
C ARG A 92 0.09 2.98 14.59
N ARG A 93 -0.46 3.75 15.53
CA ARG A 93 -1.63 4.60 15.29
C ARG A 93 -1.30 5.71 14.30
N VAL A 94 -0.14 6.35 14.47
CA VAL A 94 0.33 7.42 13.56
C VAL A 94 0.53 6.88 12.15
N VAL A 95 1.24 5.75 11.99
CA VAL A 95 1.47 5.15 10.66
C VAL A 95 0.17 4.68 10.02
N TYR A 96 -0.72 4.06 10.79
CA TYR A 96 -2.01 3.59 10.27
C TYR A 96 -2.88 4.75 9.77
N TRP A 97 -3.08 5.78 10.60
CA TRP A 97 -3.93 6.91 10.24
C TRP A 97 -3.28 7.82 9.19
N GLY A 98 -1.98 8.06 9.28
CA GLY A 98 -1.23 8.81 8.28
C GLY A 98 -1.26 8.10 6.91
N GLY A 99 -1.00 6.79 6.88
CA GLY A 99 -1.10 6.00 5.66
C GLY A 99 -2.52 5.94 5.09
N THR A 100 -3.53 5.84 5.96
CA THR A 100 -4.94 5.87 5.54
C THR A 100 -5.32 7.23 4.97
N LEU A 101 -4.88 8.33 5.57
CA LEU A 101 -5.10 9.68 5.03
C LEU A 101 -4.44 9.84 3.65
N LEU A 102 -3.20 9.37 3.48
CA LEU A 102 -2.52 9.38 2.18
C LEU A 102 -3.26 8.53 1.14
N ALA A 103 -3.78 7.36 1.53
CA ALA A 103 -4.59 6.53 0.66
C ALA A 103 -5.88 7.24 0.24
N LEU A 104 -6.57 7.93 1.16
CA LEU A 104 -7.76 8.73 0.84
C LEU A 104 -7.42 9.88 -0.12
N ILE A 105 -6.30 10.58 0.09
CA ILE A 105 -5.83 11.62 -0.83
C ILE A 105 -5.57 11.03 -2.22
N SER A 106 -4.97 9.83 -2.29
CA SER A 106 -4.69 9.17 -3.57
C SER A 106 -5.96 8.83 -4.37
N LEU A 107 -7.11 8.65 -3.72
CA LEU A 107 -8.40 8.46 -4.40
C LEU A 107 -8.86 9.71 -5.17
N GLY A 108 -8.28 10.89 -4.91
CA GLY A 108 -8.54 12.08 -5.70
C GLY A 108 -8.28 11.85 -7.20
N SER A 109 -7.20 11.13 -7.56
CA SER A 109 -6.84 10.88 -8.96
C SER A 109 -7.94 10.17 -9.77
N PRO A 110 -8.52 9.04 -9.32
CA PRO A 110 -9.63 8.41 -10.03
C PRO A 110 -10.99 9.10 -9.83
N LEU A 111 -11.25 9.71 -8.67
CA LEU A 111 -12.56 10.30 -8.38
C LEU A 111 -12.78 11.67 -9.02
N MET A 112 -11.71 12.45 -9.19
CA MET A 112 -11.77 13.81 -9.75
C MET A 112 -11.56 13.85 -11.28
N GLN A 113 -11.63 12.70 -11.96
CA GLN A 113 -11.60 12.67 -13.42
C GLN A 113 -12.78 13.44 -14.02
N PRO A 114 -12.57 14.13 -15.15
CA PRO A 114 -13.64 14.86 -15.86
C PRO A 114 -14.72 13.93 -16.41
N GLY A 115 -15.92 14.46 -16.69
CA GLY A 115 -17.13 13.68 -17.00
C GLY A 115 -17.05 12.78 -18.24
N ASP A 116 -16.09 13.02 -19.13
CA ASP A 116 -15.75 12.21 -20.31
C ASP A 116 -15.05 10.89 -19.95
N VAL A 117 -14.48 10.76 -18.75
CA VAL A 117 -13.97 9.48 -18.25
C VAL A 117 -15.10 8.68 -17.61
N ILE A 118 -15.40 7.53 -18.20
CA ILE A 118 -16.49 6.65 -17.78
C ILE A 118 -16.32 6.15 -16.33
N TRP A 119 -17.45 5.97 -15.64
CA TRP A 119 -17.47 5.56 -14.24
C TRP A 119 -16.87 4.18 -13.98
N SER A 120 -16.99 3.24 -14.91
CA SER A 120 -16.39 1.91 -14.74
C SER A 120 -14.88 2.03 -14.56
N THR A 121 -14.18 2.77 -15.42
CA THR A 121 -12.74 3.06 -15.26
C THR A 121 -12.43 3.61 -13.88
N ARG A 122 -13.20 4.61 -13.41
CA ARG A 122 -12.99 5.20 -12.07
C ARG A 122 -13.13 4.19 -10.95
N ILE A 123 -14.18 3.36 -10.99
CA ILE A 123 -14.44 2.31 -9.99
C ILE A 123 -13.29 1.30 -9.96
N TRP A 124 -12.88 0.81 -11.13
CA TRP A 124 -11.76 -0.14 -11.21
C TRP A 124 -10.46 0.46 -10.69
N LEU A 125 -10.16 1.72 -11.01
CA LEU A 125 -9.00 2.41 -10.47
C LEU A 125 -9.10 2.56 -8.94
N VAL A 126 -10.25 2.97 -8.40
CA VAL A 126 -10.48 3.03 -6.94
C VAL A 126 -10.19 1.68 -6.28
N ILE A 127 -10.61 0.57 -6.88
CA ILE A 127 -10.34 -0.78 -6.36
C ILE A 127 -8.83 -1.03 -6.25
N LEU A 128 -8.02 -0.62 -7.23
CA LEU A 128 -6.56 -0.75 -7.17
C LEU A 128 -5.94 0.02 -5.98
N HIS A 129 -6.45 1.22 -5.70
CA HIS A 129 -6.04 2.01 -4.54
C HIS A 129 -6.43 1.34 -3.23
N VAL A 130 -7.65 0.80 -3.15
CA VAL A 130 -8.15 0.09 -1.95
C VAL A 130 -7.34 -1.17 -1.69
N ILE A 131 -7.02 -1.95 -2.72
CA ILE A 131 -6.13 -3.13 -2.61
C ILE A 131 -4.77 -2.74 -2.03
N THR A 132 -4.17 -1.69 -2.60
CA THR A 132 -2.86 -1.19 -2.16
C THR A 132 -2.91 -0.75 -0.69
N TRP A 133 -3.91 0.05 -0.32
CA TRP A 133 -4.13 0.46 1.06
C TRP A 133 -4.27 -0.74 2.00
N PHE A 134 -5.14 -1.68 1.66
CA PHE A 134 -5.49 -2.82 2.50
C PHE A 134 -4.29 -3.74 2.78
N LEU A 135 -3.43 -3.96 1.77
CA LEU A 135 -2.27 -4.83 1.90
C LEU A 135 -1.05 -4.14 2.52
N VAL A 136 -0.85 -2.85 2.26
CA VAL A 136 0.38 -2.14 2.64
C VAL A 136 0.23 -1.45 4.00
N VAL A 137 -0.78 -0.61 4.18
CA VAL A 137 -0.87 0.30 5.34
C VAL A 137 -0.98 -0.45 6.66
N PRO A 138 -1.87 -1.46 6.83
CA PRO A 138 -1.96 -2.22 8.07
C PRO A 138 -0.67 -2.97 8.41
N GLN A 139 0.05 -3.49 7.40
CA GLN A 139 1.26 -4.27 7.61
C GLN A 139 2.43 -3.39 8.07
N LEU A 140 2.62 -2.23 7.44
CA LEU A 140 3.64 -1.27 7.89
C LEU A 140 3.32 -0.74 9.29
N ALA A 141 2.05 -0.40 9.55
CA ALA A 141 1.62 0.07 10.86
C ALA A 141 1.84 -0.99 11.95
N ARG A 142 1.57 -2.26 11.65
CA ARG A 142 1.84 -3.38 12.56
C ARG A 142 3.32 -3.48 12.88
N ILE A 143 4.18 -3.55 11.86
CA ILE A 143 5.63 -3.73 12.05
C ILE A 143 6.22 -2.56 12.83
N VAL A 144 5.86 -1.31 12.50
CA VAL A 144 6.32 -0.16 13.29
C VAL A 144 5.75 -0.19 14.71
N GLY A 145 4.51 -0.65 14.89
CA GLY A 145 3.90 -0.85 16.21
C GLY A 145 4.69 -1.80 17.11
N ASP A 146 5.32 -2.82 16.53
CA ASP A 146 6.16 -3.77 17.26
C ASP A 146 7.47 -3.11 17.77
N SER A 147 7.78 -1.87 17.36
CA SER A 147 8.89 -1.06 17.90
C SER A 147 8.51 -0.13 19.04
N GLU A 148 7.23 -0.05 19.42
CA GLU A 148 6.79 0.90 20.45
C GLU A 148 7.42 0.59 21.83
N PRO A 149 7.68 1.61 22.67
CA PRO A 149 8.21 1.38 24.01
C PRO A 149 7.30 0.47 24.84
N GLY A 150 7.85 -0.63 25.35
CA GLY A 150 7.11 -1.64 26.13
C GLY A 150 6.35 -2.66 25.28
N ALA A 151 6.43 -2.60 23.94
CA ALA A 151 5.86 -3.61 23.05
C ALA A 151 6.82 -4.79 22.79
N SER A 152 8.14 -4.58 22.94
CA SER A 152 9.14 -5.63 22.83
C SER A 152 9.43 -6.25 24.20
N VAL A 153 9.35 -7.59 24.28
CA VAL A 153 9.85 -8.36 25.43
C VAL A 153 11.24 -8.86 25.03
N GLU A 154 12.28 -8.39 25.73
CA GLU A 154 13.59 -9.06 25.67
C GLU A 154 13.38 -10.50 26.16
N ARG A 155 13.60 -11.47 25.28
CA ARG A 155 13.70 -12.87 25.70
C ARG A 155 15.15 -13.09 26.09
N ASP A 156 15.40 -13.18 27.39
CA ASP A 156 16.67 -13.65 27.93
C ASP A 156 16.98 -15.01 27.28
N THR A 157 18.09 -15.08 26.55
CA THR A 157 18.65 -16.33 26.03
C THR A 157 19.46 -17.03 27.09
#